data_AF-A0AAN6FZF7-F1
#
_entry.id   AF-A0AAN6FZF7-F1
#
_cell.length_a   1.000
_cell.length_b   1.000
_cell.length_c   1.000
_cell.angle_alpha   90.00
_cell.angle_beta   90.00
_cell.angle_gamma   90.00
#
_symmetry.space_group_name_H-M   'P 1'
#
loop_
_entity.id
_entity.type
_entity.pdbx_description
1 polymer ?
#
loop_
_entity_poly.entity_id
_entity_poly.type
_entity_poly.pdbx_seq_one_letter_code
_entity_poly.pdbx_strand_id
1 'polypeptide(L)'
;MNEVLDAETQQLVVLNGDLITGENTYLENATVKIDQIVAPLLARGLTWASTYGNHDSQYNLSRHAILAREHRWPRHARTQQMVHGPDAGVSNYYLPVYPSSGDTDEPCLLLWFFDSRGGFHFQQRNASSGAHIGQPDWVDQSVVSWFETTNAALLSKHNRSSIPSLAFVHIPTNASQAAQMSLAGIDPRRQPGINDDAPNLAQQAQDWCEDGSNGPECVYGGQDVPFMRALASTKGLMAVFSGHDHGDTWCCKWDGVLPGMEVEGDGVNLCFGQHSGYGGYGNWVRGSRQVLVKEGKLRKGEVETWIRLESGDVVGRVGLNATYGADVYAETPDTMTHCPTCNYSVVSNMPGTT
;
A
#
# COMPACT_ATOMS: atom_id res chain seq x y z
N MET A 1 -0.40 0.44 17.64
CA MET A 1 -0.32 -0.96 17.15
C MET A 1 -0.90 -1.99 18.12
N ASN A 2 -0.42 -2.11 19.38
CA ASN A 2 -0.95 -3.11 20.33
C ASN A 2 -2.48 -3.07 20.47
N GLU A 3 -3.06 -1.89 20.75
CA GLU A 3 -4.53 -1.72 20.89
C GLU A 3 -5.32 -2.26 19.69
N VAL A 4 -4.81 -2.02 18.48
CA VAL A 4 -5.42 -2.48 17.23
C VAL A 4 -5.32 -4.00 17.09
N LEU A 5 -4.15 -4.57 17.41
CA LEU A 5 -3.91 -6.03 17.35
C LEU A 5 -4.68 -6.79 18.44
N ASP A 6 -4.96 -6.16 19.58
CA ASP A 6 -5.67 -6.80 20.69
C ASP A 6 -7.19 -6.76 20.52
N ALA A 7 -7.70 -5.84 19.71
CA ALA A 7 -9.14 -5.68 19.48
C ALA A 7 -9.76 -6.84 18.68
N GLU A 8 -9.00 -7.50 17.81
CA GLU A 8 -9.50 -8.48 16.85
C GLU A 8 -8.46 -9.58 16.58
N THR A 9 -8.86 -10.72 16.02
CA THR A 9 -7.92 -11.80 15.65
C THR A 9 -7.51 -11.68 14.19
N GLN A 10 -6.21 -11.51 13.93
CA GLN A 10 -5.66 -11.47 12.58
C GLN A 10 -4.96 -12.78 12.22
N GLN A 11 -5.05 -13.19 10.95
CA GLN A 11 -4.27 -14.31 10.40
C GLN A 11 -2.98 -13.83 9.72
N LEU A 12 -2.96 -12.58 9.25
CA LEU A 12 -1.85 -11.92 8.59
C LEU A 12 -1.94 -10.42 8.87
N VAL A 13 -0.80 -9.77 9.12
CA VAL A 13 -0.68 -8.31 9.13
C VAL A 13 0.04 -7.87 7.86
N VAL A 14 -0.51 -6.88 7.15
CA VAL A 14 0.16 -6.27 6.00
C VAL A 14 0.74 -4.91 6.41
N LEU A 15 2.04 -4.75 6.25
CA LEU A 15 2.75 -3.48 6.45
C LEU A 15 2.95 -2.81 5.08
N ASN A 16 2.09 -1.86 4.73
CA ASN A 16 1.96 -1.38 3.36
C ASN A 16 2.84 -0.16 3.03
N GLY A 17 4.16 -0.31 3.16
CA GLY A 17 5.16 0.71 2.85
C GLY A 17 5.35 1.80 3.91
N ASP A 18 6.36 2.63 3.68
CA ASP A 18 6.90 3.65 4.59
C ASP A 18 7.05 3.15 6.03
N LEU A 19 7.70 1.99 6.16
CA LEU A 19 7.96 1.37 7.44
C LEU A 19 8.90 2.24 8.28
N ILE A 20 9.86 2.89 7.62
CA ILE A 20 10.88 3.72 8.24
C ILE A 20 10.96 5.05 7.49
N THR A 21 10.94 6.16 8.22
CA THR A 21 11.37 7.48 7.70
C THR A 21 12.88 7.48 7.45
N GLY A 22 13.30 6.92 6.30
CA GLY A 22 14.70 6.61 6.01
C GLY A 22 15.62 7.83 5.98
N GLU A 23 15.08 9.02 5.74
CA GLU A 23 15.79 10.31 5.72
C GLU A 23 16.50 10.58 7.05
N ASN A 24 15.89 10.11 8.15
CA ASN A 24 16.36 10.34 9.52
C ASN A 24 17.16 9.16 10.08
N THR A 25 17.70 8.29 9.22
CA THR A 25 18.38 7.06 9.65
C THR A 25 19.88 7.08 9.41
N TYR A 26 20.62 6.51 10.37
CA TYR A 26 22.05 6.27 10.25
C TYR A 26 22.30 4.97 9.51
N LEU A 27 23.27 4.97 8.59
CA LEU A 27 23.59 3.83 7.72
C LEU A 27 23.82 2.53 8.53
N GLU A 28 24.50 2.63 9.66
CA GLU A 28 24.88 1.52 10.53
C GLU A 28 23.71 0.84 11.24
N ASN A 29 22.57 1.51 11.42
CA ASN A 29 21.48 1.01 12.26
C ASN A 29 20.06 1.23 11.71
N ALA A 30 19.91 1.75 10.49
CA ALA A 30 18.62 2.10 9.90
C ALA A 30 17.60 0.94 10.00
N THR A 31 18.02 -0.29 9.68
CA THR A 31 17.15 -1.47 9.68
C THR A 31 16.79 -2.00 11.07
N VAL A 32 17.45 -1.56 12.15
CA VAL A 32 17.10 -1.99 13.53
C VAL A 32 15.68 -1.56 13.91
N LYS A 33 15.12 -0.54 13.24
CA LYS A 33 13.73 -0.11 13.42
C LYS A 33 12.72 -1.20 13.04
N ILE A 34 13.05 -2.08 12.10
CA ILE A 34 12.21 -3.23 11.74
C ILE A 34 11.95 -4.11 12.98
N ASP A 35 12.97 -4.37 13.80
CA ASP A 35 12.83 -5.17 15.02
C ASP A 35 11.76 -4.56 15.96
N GLN A 36 11.67 -3.23 16.03
CA GLN A 36 10.67 -2.53 16.85
C GLN A 36 9.27 -2.60 16.23
N ILE A 37 9.17 -2.44 14.91
CA ILE A 37 7.91 -2.51 14.16
C ILE A 37 7.29 -3.91 14.27
N VAL A 38 8.09 -4.97 14.15
CA VAL A 38 7.58 -6.34 14.16
C VAL A 38 7.47 -6.95 15.57
N ALA A 39 8.05 -6.32 16.60
CA ALA A 39 8.02 -6.84 17.97
C ALA A 39 6.59 -7.16 18.48
N PRO A 40 5.57 -6.30 18.29
CA PRO A 40 4.20 -6.63 18.69
C PRO A 40 3.60 -7.83 17.96
N LEU A 41 4.02 -8.07 16.71
CA LEU A 41 3.58 -9.18 15.88
C LEU A 41 4.22 -10.49 16.37
N LEU A 42 5.53 -10.46 16.60
CA LEU A 42 6.29 -11.57 17.14
C LEU A 42 5.78 -12.00 18.52
N ALA A 43 5.46 -11.04 19.39
CA ALA A 43 4.92 -11.31 20.72
C ALA A 43 3.57 -12.07 20.68
N ARG A 44 2.81 -11.92 19.59
CA ARG A 44 1.52 -12.59 19.35
C ARG A 44 1.63 -13.81 18.43
N GLY A 45 2.84 -14.17 17.98
CA GLY A 45 3.05 -15.25 17.01
C GLY A 45 2.42 -15.00 15.65
N LEU A 46 2.17 -13.72 15.31
CA LEU A 46 1.53 -13.34 14.04
C LEU A 46 2.54 -13.35 12.89
N THR A 47 2.05 -13.72 11.72
CA THR A 47 2.81 -13.57 10.47
C THR A 47 2.53 -12.21 9.85
N TRP A 48 3.48 -11.68 9.08
CA TRP A 48 3.30 -10.43 8.36
C TRP A 48 3.84 -10.49 6.94
N ALA A 49 3.35 -9.60 6.11
CA ALA A 49 3.77 -9.36 4.74
C ALA A 49 3.98 -7.85 4.56
N SER A 50 4.99 -7.44 3.82
CA SER A 50 5.32 -6.02 3.63
C SER A 50 5.36 -5.64 2.15
N THR A 51 4.96 -4.41 1.83
CA THR A 51 5.42 -3.67 0.65
C THR A 51 6.32 -2.54 1.14
N TYR A 52 7.13 -1.96 0.26
CA TYR A 52 8.01 -0.85 0.62
C TYR A 52 7.57 0.43 -0.09
N GLY A 53 7.64 1.53 0.64
CA GLY A 53 7.27 2.87 0.18
C GLY A 53 8.48 3.73 -0.17
N ASN A 54 8.26 4.98 -0.55
CA ASN A 54 9.33 5.91 -0.95
C ASN A 54 10.28 6.27 0.20
N HIS A 55 9.83 6.23 1.46
CA HIS A 55 10.70 6.47 2.63
C HIS A 55 11.57 5.25 2.99
N ASP A 56 11.20 4.05 2.51
CA ASP A 56 11.96 2.82 2.73
C ASP A 56 13.21 2.68 1.83
N SER A 57 13.47 3.68 0.97
CA SER A 57 14.73 3.78 0.23
C SER A 57 15.29 5.20 0.25
N GLN A 58 16.39 5.36 0.95
CA GLN A 58 17.05 6.63 1.19
C GLN A 58 18.56 6.43 1.07
N TYR A 59 19.33 7.52 1.10
CA TYR A 59 20.79 7.41 0.96
C TYR A 59 21.42 6.42 1.95
N ASN A 60 20.90 6.35 3.18
CA ASN A 60 21.37 5.48 4.26
C ASN A 60 20.50 4.22 4.49
N LEU A 61 19.44 4.01 3.72
CA LEU A 61 18.50 2.89 3.90
C LEU A 61 18.16 2.27 2.54
N SER A 62 18.34 0.95 2.43
CA SER A 62 18.00 0.20 1.23
C SER A 62 16.84 -0.76 1.50
N ARG A 63 15.88 -0.85 0.56
CA ARG A 63 14.81 -1.86 0.55
C ARG A 63 15.34 -3.29 0.66
N HIS A 64 16.49 -3.59 0.03
CA HIS A 64 17.13 -4.90 0.14
C HIS A 64 17.61 -5.18 1.59
N ALA A 65 18.09 -4.15 2.28
CA ALA A 65 18.51 -4.28 3.68
C ALA A 65 17.30 -4.46 4.62
N ILE A 66 16.16 -3.83 4.32
CA ILE A 66 14.89 -4.05 5.03
C ILE A 66 14.45 -5.52 4.85
N LEU A 67 14.39 -6.00 3.60
CA LEU A 67 14.02 -7.40 3.30
C LEU A 67 14.93 -8.40 4.04
N ALA A 68 16.25 -8.19 3.95
CA ALA A 68 17.22 -9.03 4.64
C ALA A 68 17.03 -9.02 6.17
N ARG A 69 16.59 -7.88 6.74
CA ARG A 69 16.30 -7.78 8.17
C ARG A 69 15.04 -8.54 8.55
N GLU A 70 13.95 -8.39 7.79
CA GLU A 70 12.70 -9.14 7.99
C GLU A 70 12.92 -10.66 7.92
N HIS A 71 13.77 -11.12 7.00
CA HIS A 71 14.11 -12.54 6.83
C HIS A 71 14.89 -13.16 8.00
N ARG A 72 15.24 -12.39 9.03
CA ARG A 72 15.73 -12.95 10.32
C ARG A 72 14.64 -13.72 11.08
N TRP A 73 13.36 -13.55 10.72
CA TRP A 73 12.23 -14.30 11.28
C TRP A 73 11.50 -15.13 10.21
N PRO A 74 12.13 -16.16 9.61
CA PRO A 74 11.58 -16.87 8.44
C PRO A 74 10.27 -17.63 8.72
N ARG A 75 9.92 -17.84 9.99
CA ARG A 75 8.64 -18.44 10.39
C ARG A 75 7.46 -17.44 10.40
N HIS A 76 7.75 -16.14 10.40
CA HIS A 76 6.76 -15.08 10.58
C HIS A 76 6.72 -14.12 9.38
N ALA A 77 7.88 -13.71 8.86
CA ALA A 77 7.98 -12.87 7.68
C ALA A 77 7.54 -13.64 6.42
N ARG A 78 6.61 -13.05 5.66
CA ARG A 78 6.12 -13.57 4.37
C ARG A 78 6.54 -12.72 3.18
N THR A 79 7.18 -11.57 3.42
CA THR A 79 7.72 -10.70 2.38
C THR A 79 8.72 -11.45 1.50
N GLN A 80 8.59 -11.32 0.18
CA GLN A 80 9.47 -11.97 -0.79
C GLN A 80 9.88 -11.00 -1.90
N GLN A 81 10.88 -11.40 -2.67
CA GLN A 81 11.30 -10.77 -3.91
C GLN A 81 11.18 -11.81 -5.02
N MET A 82 10.15 -11.68 -5.87
CA MET A 82 9.92 -12.57 -7.02
C MET A 82 10.30 -11.91 -8.35
N VAL A 83 10.61 -10.62 -8.35
CA VAL A 83 11.09 -9.87 -9.52
C VAL A 83 12.46 -9.29 -9.20
N HIS A 84 13.41 -9.47 -10.12
CA HIS A 84 14.76 -8.97 -9.99
C HIS A 84 15.08 -8.05 -11.17
N GLY A 85 15.70 -6.91 -10.87
CA GLY A 85 16.11 -5.91 -11.85
C GLY A 85 16.50 -4.62 -11.14
N PRO A 86 17.32 -3.77 -11.77
CA PRO A 86 17.70 -2.48 -11.19
C PRO A 86 16.48 -1.58 -10.92
N ASP A 87 15.45 -1.68 -11.77
CA ASP A 87 14.28 -0.79 -11.75
C ASP A 87 13.03 -1.45 -11.16
N ALA A 88 13.07 -2.73 -10.81
CA ALA A 88 11.87 -3.47 -10.41
C ALA A 88 11.38 -3.12 -8.99
N GLY A 89 12.24 -2.57 -8.13
CA GLY A 89 12.00 -2.58 -6.68
C GLY A 89 12.33 -3.96 -6.07
N VAL A 90 11.89 -4.19 -4.83
CA VAL A 90 12.27 -5.36 -4.02
C VAL A 90 11.05 -6.18 -3.61
N SER A 91 10.02 -5.57 -3.02
CA SER A 91 8.90 -6.28 -2.39
C SER A 91 7.78 -6.64 -3.39
N ASN A 92 8.13 -7.22 -4.54
CA ASN A 92 7.18 -7.69 -5.55
C ASN A 92 6.98 -9.20 -5.44
N TYR A 93 5.79 -9.64 -5.01
CA TYR A 93 5.48 -11.05 -4.77
C TYR A 93 3.98 -11.28 -4.61
N TYR A 94 3.59 -12.55 -4.48
CA TYR A 94 2.23 -12.91 -4.10
C TYR A 94 2.23 -13.97 -3.00
N LEU A 95 1.13 -14.02 -2.24
CA LEU A 95 0.85 -15.06 -1.26
C LEU A 95 -0.46 -15.78 -1.63
N PRO A 96 -0.43 -17.09 -1.86
CA PRO A 96 -1.66 -17.88 -2.00
C PRO A 96 -2.30 -18.11 -0.63
N VAL A 97 -3.61 -17.94 -0.55
CA VAL A 97 -4.45 -18.29 0.60
C VAL A 97 -5.31 -19.48 0.22
N TYR A 98 -5.28 -20.51 1.05
CA TYR A 98 -5.93 -21.80 0.78
C TYR A 98 -7.24 -21.95 1.55
N PRO A 99 -8.18 -22.79 1.06
CA PRO A 99 -9.39 -23.13 1.78
C PRO A 99 -9.10 -23.69 3.17
N SER A 100 -9.96 -23.33 4.12
CA SER A 100 -9.94 -23.80 5.50
C SER A 100 -10.08 -25.32 5.65
N SER A 101 -10.67 -25.99 4.66
CA SER A 101 -10.81 -27.45 4.66
C SER A 101 -9.48 -28.19 4.49
N GLY A 102 -8.49 -27.55 3.83
CA GLY A 102 -7.17 -28.15 3.59
C GLY A 102 -7.16 -29.31 2.58
N ASP A 103 -8.26 -29.55 1.87
CA ASP A 103 -8.41 -30.71 0.98
C ASP A 103 -7.81 -30.50 -0.43
N THR A 104 -7.29 -29.31 -0.72
CA THR A 104 -6.79 -28.94 -2.05
C THR A 104 -5.61 -27.98 -1.97
N ASP A 105 -4.68 -28.13 -2.92
CA ASP A 105 -3.57 -27.20 -3.17
C ASP A 105 -3.99 -26.04 -4.10
N GLU A 106 -5.28 -25.85 -4.32
CA GLU A 106 -5.84 -24.73 -5.07
C GLU A 106 -6.08 -23.52 -4.15
N PRO A 107 -5.49 -22.35 -4.44
CA PRO A 107 -5.73 -21.14 -3.65
C PRO A 107 -7.16 -20.63 -3.87
N CYS A 108 -7.82 -20.21 -2.79
CA CYS A 108 -9.12 -19.54 -2.84
C CYS A 108 -9.02 -18.01 -2.92
N LEU A 109 -7.84 -17.46 -2.61
CA LEU A 109 -7.52 -16.03 -2.72
C LEU A 109 -6.02 -15.87 -3.03
N LEU A 110 -5.68 -14.88 -3.84
CA LEU A 110 -4.31 -14.39 -4.03
C LEU A 110 -4.15 -13.01 -3.40
N LEU A 111 -3.08 -12.82 -2.63
CA LEU A 111 -2.66 -11.51 -2.16
C LEU A 111 -1.45 -11.06 -2.99
N TRP A 112 -1.59 -9.99 -3.75
CA TRP A 112 -0.53 -9.42 -4.58
C TRP A 112 0.12 -8.22 -3.87
N PHE A 113 1.45 -8.14 -3.92
CA PHE A 113 2.23 -7.08 -3.29
C PHE A 113 3.14 -6.46 -4.35
N PHE A 114 3.06 -5.14 -4.47
CA PHE A 114 3.78 -4.36 -5.47
C PHE A 114 4.64 -3.29 -4.80
N ASP A 115 5.88 -3.17 -5.25
CA ASP A 115 6.82 -2.13 -4.85
C ASP A 115 6.71 -0.98 -5.85
N SER A 116 6.05 0.11 -5.45
CA SER A 116 5.95 1.34 -6.24
C SER A 116 7.23 2.15 -6.23
N ARG A 117 8.28 1.74 -5.50
CA ARG A 117 9.58 2.39 -5.45
C ARG A 117 9.50 3.81 -4.85
N GLY A 118 10.21 4.78 -5.43
CA GLY A 118 10.40 6.13 -4.90
C GLY A 118 11.59 6.28 -3.94
N GLY A 119 11.80 7.51 -3.47
CA GLY A 119 12.92 7.87 -2.60
C GLY A 119 14.23 8.05 -3.38
N PHE A 120 15.35 7.64 -2.78
CA PHE A 120 16.69 7.82 -3.37
C PHE A 120 17.47 6.50 -3.49
N HIS A 121 18.30 6.42 -4.53
CA HIS A 121 19.21 5.31 -4.74
C HIS A 121 20.24 5.24 -3.60
N PHE A 122 20.34 4.04 -3.02
CA PHE A 122 21.23 3.77 -1.88
C PHE A 122 22.68 4.12 -2.19
N GLN A 123 23.28 4.99 -1.37
CA GLN A 123 24.68 5.44 -1.48
C GLN A 123 25.07 6.08 -2.83
N GLN A 124 24.11 6.53 -3.65
CA GLN A 124 24.41 7.18 -4.92
C GLN A 124 24.20 8.69 -4.84
N ARG A 125 25.14 9.43 -5.46
CA ARG A 125 25.10 10.89 -5.59
C ARG A 125 25.45 11.30 -7.01
N ASN A 126 24.85 12.38 -7.47
CA ASN A 126 25.27 13.05 -8.68
C ASN A 126 26.71 13.58 -8.49
N ALA A 127 27.61 13.22 -9.41
CA ALA A 127 29.04 13.56 -9.30
C ALA A 127 29.32 15.07 -9.34
N SER A 128 28.45 15.85 -10.00
CA SER A 128 28.62 17.29 -10.17
C SER A 128 27.98 18.09 -9.05
N SER A 129 26.73 17.78 -8.68
CA SER A 129 25.98 18.55 -7.66
C SER A 129 26.11 17.99 -6.25
N GLY A 130 26.55 16.74 -6.09
CA GLY A 130 26.57 16.05 -4.79
C GLY A 130 25.18 15.66 -4.27
N ALA A 131 24.10 16.00 -4.99
CA ALA A 131 22.73 15.65 -4.62
C ALA A 131 22.53 14.12 -4.65
N HIS A 132 21.66 13.61 -3.77
CA HIS A 132 21.20 12.23 -3.86
C HIS A 132 20.45 12.00 -5.17
N ILE A 133 20.59 10.81 -5.75
CA ILE A 133 19.91 10.46 -7.01
C ILE A 133 18.54 9.87 -6.68
N GLY A 134 17.47 10.55 -7.13
CA GLY A 134 16.09 10.09 -6.94
C GLY A 134 15.79 8.80 -7.70
N GLN A 135 14.79 8.05 -7.24
CA GLN A 135 14.26 6.85 -7.88
C GLN A 135 12.86 7.10 -8.41
N PRO A 136 12.53 6.60 -9.60
CA PRO A 136 11.14 6.46 -10.06
C PRO A 136 10.22 5.89 -8.99
N ASP A 137 8.97 6.35 -8.93
CA ASP A 137 7.99 6.11 -7.87
C ASP A 137 6.66 5.53 -8.39
N TRP A 138 6.74 4.70 -9.43
CA TRP A 138 5.65 3.88 -9.95
C TRP A 138 6.01 2.39 -10.00
N VAL A 139 5.04 1.49 -10.07
CA VAL A 139 5.30 0.07 -10.39
C VAL A 139 5.87 -0.07 -11.80
N ASP A 140 7.07 -0.64 -11.90
CA ASP A 140 7.80 -0.76 -13.16
C ASP A 140 7.16 -1.75 -14.16
N GLN A 141 7.36 -1.52 -15.46
CA GLN A 141 6.85 -2.39 -16.53
C GLN A 141 7.30 -3.86 -16.38
N SER A 142 8.51 -4.11 -15.87
CA SER A 142 8.99 -5.47 -15.61
C SER A 142 8.16 -6.21 -14.56
N VAL A 143 7.68 -5.49 -13.54
CA VAL A 143 6.77 -6.02 -12.51
C VAL A 143 5.38 -6.25 -13.08
N VAL A 144 4.89 -5.34 -13.93
CA VAL A 144 3.60 -5.52 -14.63
C VAL A 144 3.63 -6.80 -15.48
N SER A 145 4.67 -7.00 -16.29
CA SER A 145 4.80 -8.19 -17.12
C SER A 145 4.93 -9.48 -16.30
N TRP A 146 5.62 -9.43 -15.16
CA TRP A 146 5.68 -10.53 -14.20
C TRP A 146 4.29 -10.85 -13.64
N PHE A 147 3.52 -9.84 -13.23
CA PHE A 147 2.19 -10.01 -12.66
C PHE A 147 1.23 -10.68 -13.65
N GLU A 148 1.16 -10.15 -14.88
CA GLU A 148 0.28 -10.69 -15.92
C GLU A 148 0.64 -12.15 -16.27
N THR A 149 1.94 -12.42 -16.47
CA THR A 149 2.42 -13.77 -16.80
C THR A 149 2.19 -14.74 -15.65
N THR A 150 2.46 -14.32 -14.41
CA THR A 150 2.29 -15.15 -13.21
C THR A 150 0.82 -15.45 -12.94
N ASN A 151 -0.05 -14.44 -13.05
CA ASN A 151 -1.49 -14.63 -12.89
C ASN A 151 -2.03 -15.59 -13.96
N ALA A 152 -1.68 -15.42 -15.23
CA ALA A 152 -2.09 -16.32 -16.30
C ALA A 152 -1.60 -17.77 -16.05
N ALA A 153 -0.37 -17.94 -15.57
CA ALA A 153 0.18 -19.26 -15.23
C ALA A 153 -0.56 -19.92 -14.06
N LEU A 154 -0.91 -19.16 -13.01
CA LEU A 154 -1.69 -19.65 -11.87
C LEU A 154 -3.11 -20.08 -12.29
N LEU A 155 -3.78 -19.27 -13.11
CA LEU A 155 -5.09 -19.59 -13.67
C LEU A 155 -5.05 -20.87 -14.52
N SER A 156 -4.04 -21.01 -15.37
CA SER A 156 -3.84 -22.22 -16.18
C SER A 156 -3.56 -23.45 -15.31
N LYS A 157 -2.66 -23.33 -14.33
CA LYS A 157 -2.30 -24.42 -13.41
C LYS A 157 -3.51 -24.98 -12.65
N HIS A 158 -4.41 -24.11 -12.22
CA HIS A 158 -5.59 -24.49 -11.43
C HIS A 158 -6.86 -24.66 -12.28
N ASN A 159 -6.77 -24.51 -13.61
CA ASN A 159 -7.90 -24.56 -14.53
C ASN A 159 -9.05 -23.61 -14.12
N ARG A 160 -8.70 -22.37 -13.80
CA ARG A 160 -9.62 -21.32 -13.34
C ARG A 160 -9.70 -20.19 -14.34
N SER A 161 -10.88 -19.61 -14.50
CA SER A 161 -11.08 -18.36 -15.26
C SER A 161 -10.68 -17.12 -14.47
N SER A 162 -10.75 -17.21 -13.13
CA SER A 162 -10.28 -16.20 -12.18
C SER A 162 -10.05 -16.85 -10.80
N ILE A 163 -9.17 -16.22 -10.02
CA ILE A 163 -9.02 -16.46 -8.58
C ILE A 163 -9.27 -15.12 -7.90
N PRO A 164 -10.16 -15.03 -6.89
CA PRO A 164 -10.32 -13.81 -6.12
C PRO A 164 -8.97 -13.28 -5.64
N SER A 165 -8.76 -11.97 -5.70
CA SER A 165 -7.50 -11.39 -5.27
C SER A 165 -7.64 -10.00 -4.66
N LEU A 166 -6.65 -9.65 -3.84
CA LEU A 166 -6.44 -8.32 -3.28
C LEU A 166 -5.02 -7.89 -3.61
N ALA A 167 -4.82 -6.60 -3.85
CA ALA A 167 -3.50 -6.04 -4.11
C ALA A 167 -3.11 -5.01 -3.06
N PHE A 168 -1.81 -4.91 -2.80
CA PHE A 168 -1.20 -3.94 -1.90
C PHE A 168 -0.07 -3.25 -2.64
N VAL A 169 -0.08 -1.93 -2.64
CA VAL A 169 0.96 -1.06 -3.20
C VAL A 169 1.07 0.14 -2.27
N HIS A 170 2.24 0.74 -2.09
CA HIS A 170 2.35 1.85 -1.15
C HIS A 170 1.77 3.16 -1.75
N ILE A 171 2.36 3.63 -2.86
CA ILE A 171 1.94 4.86 -3.52
C ILE A 171 0.68 4.57 -4.35
N PRO A 172 -0.41 5.33 -4.15
CA PRO A 172 -1.65 5.12 -4.89
C PRO A 172 -1.49 5.39 -6.38
N THR A 173 -2.23 4.67 -7.21
CA THR A 173 -2.24 4.89 -8.66
C THR A 173 -2.87 6.24 -9.03
N ASN A 174 -2.59 6.72 -10.24
CA ASN A 174 -3.24 7.93 -10.77
C ASN A 174 -4.78 7.80 -10.81
N ALA A 175 -5.33 6.59 -10.87
CA ALA A 175 -6.77 6.35 -10.73
C ALA A 175 -7.34 6.85 -9.39
N SER A 176 -6.55 6.77 -8.31
CA SER A 176 -6.99 7.23 -6.98
C SER A 176 -7.09 8.75 -6.94
N GLN A 177 -6.08 9.45 -7.46
CA GLN A 177 -6.12 10.91 -7.61
C GLN A 177 -7.28 11.33 -8.52
N ALA A 178 -7.44 10.70 -9.68
CA ALA A 178 -8.50 11.04 -10.63
C ALA A 178 -9.90 10.82 -10.06
N ALA A 179 -10.09 9.79 -9.21
CA ALA A 179 -11.33 9.58 -8.47
C ALA A 179 -11.61 10.74 -7.50
N GLN A 180 -10.60 11.15 -6.72
CA GLN A 180 -10.68 12.28 -5.80
C GLN A 180 -10.98 13.60 -6.54
N MET A 181 -10.42 13.78 -7.74
CA MET A 181 -10.61 14.97 -8.60
C MET A 181 -11.88 14.94 -9.46
N SER A 182 -12.65 13.86 -9.42
CA SER A 182 -13.86 13.75 -10.24
C SER A 182 -14.92 14.77 -9.84
N LEU A 183 -15.82 15.09 -10.76
CA LEU A 183 -16.93 16.01 -10.47
C LEU A 183 -17.81 15.53 -9.30
N ALA A 184 -17.90 14.21 -9.11
CA ALA A 184 -18.61 13.62 -7.98
C ALA A 184 -17.77 13.63 -6.70
N GLY A 185 -16.44 13.67 -6.82
CA GLY A 185 -15.50 13.57 -5.71
C GLY A 185 -15.64 12.27 -4.92
N ILE A 186 -15.14 12.28 -3.69
CA ILE A 186 -15.39 11.24 -2.69
C ILE A 186 -16.58 11.67 -1.84
N ASP A 187 -17.73 10.98 -1.97
CA ASP A 187 -18.91 11.27 -1.15
C ASP A 187 -18.77 10.54 0.20
N PRO A 188 -18.68 11.25 1.33
CA PRO A 188 -18.42 10.63 2.64
C PRO A 188 -19.54 9.69 3.12
N ARG A 189 -20.71 9.68 2.47
CA ARG A 189 -21.81 8.73 2.75
C ARG A 189 -21.86 7.56 1.79
N ARG A 190 -21.15 7.60 0.65
CA ARG A 190 -21.04 6.49 -0.30
C ARG A 190 -19.69 5.78 -0.17
N GLN A 191 -18.65 6.56 0.08
CA GLN A 191 -17.25 6.19 0.29
C GLN A 191 -16.76 6.70 1.66
N PRO A 192 -17.29 6.17 2.79
CA PRO A 192 -16.96 6.69 4.11
C PRO A 192 -15.46 6.54 4.40
N GLY A 193 -14.84 7.66 4.75
CA GLY A 193 -13.41 7.79 5.03
C GLY A 193 -13.04 9.28 5.08
N ILE A 194 -11.97 9.60 5.79
CA ILE A 194 -11.27 10.88 5.73
C ILE A 194 -10.71 11.05 4.32
N ASN A 195 -10.79 12.25 3.75
CA ASN A 195 -10.36 12.63 2.41
C ASN A 195 -9.60 13.98 2.44
N ASP A 196 -8.64 14.10 3.36
CA ASP A 196 -8.04 15.39 3.73
C ASP A 196 -6.84 15.79 2.85
N ASP A 197 -6.32 14.86 2.06
CA ASP A 197 -5.23 15.13 1.11
C ASP A 197 -5.76 15.75 -0.20
N ALA A 198 -7.07 15.88 -0.36
CA ALA A 198 -7.66 16.57 -1.49
C ALA A 198 -7.28 18.06 -1.53
N PRO A 199 -6.98 18.63 -2.72
CA PRO A 199 -7.01 18.02 -4.04
C PRO A 199 -5.65 17.46 -4.51
N ASN A 200 -4.71 17.22 -3.61
CA ASN A 200 -3.31 16.96 -3.92
C ASN A 200 -2.84 15.57 -3.46
N LEU A 201 -3.69 14.56 -3.54
CA LEU A 201 -3.30 13.16 -3.33
C LEU A 201 -2.07 12.84 -4.20
N ALA A 202 -1.02 12.34 -3.54
CA ALA A 202 0.27 12.03 -4.11
C ALA A 202 0.25 10.65 -4.76
N GLN A 203 -0.05 10.66 -6.05
CA GLN A 203 -0.10 9.48 -6.90
C GLN A 203 1.28 9.08 -7.43
N GLN A 204 1.38 7.85 -7.94
CA GLN A 204 2.57 7.37 -8.63
C GLN A 204 2.97 8.32 -9.77
N ALA A 205 4.28 8.51 -9.94
CA ALA A 205 4.87 9.47 -10.89
C ALA A 205 4.62 10.94 -10.57
N GLN A 206 4.29 11.28 -9.31
CA GLN A 206 4.31 12.67 -8.86
C GLN A 206 5.73 13.24 -8.97
N ASP A 207 5.86 14.47 -9.48
CA ASP A 207 7.13 15.14 -9.76
C ASP A 207 8.05 14.42 -10.78
N TRP A 208 7.54 13.42 -11.52
CA TRP A 208 8.28 12.76 -12.60
C TRP A 208 7.69 13.11 -13.97
N CYS A 209 8.55 13.62 -14.85
CA CYS A 209 8.23 13.93 -16.22
C CYS A 209 8.18 12.65 -17.08
N GLU A 210 7.48 12.69 -18.21
CA GLU A 210 7.34 11.55 -19.13
C GLU A 210 8.70 11.03 -19.63
N ASP A 211 9.69 11.92 -19.78
CA ASP A 211 11.04 11.58 -20.23
C ASP A 211 11.95 10.97 -19.13
N GLY A 212 11.42 10.82 -17.91
CA GLY A 212 12.13 10.29 -16.76
C GLY A 212 13.00 11.31 -16.01
N SER A 213 12.95 12.60 -16.37
CA SER A 213 13.43 13.67 -15.49
C SER A 213 12.46 13.91 -14.33
N ASN A 214 12.92 14.59 -13.27
CA ASN A 214 12.10 14.85 -12.10
C ASN A 214 12.29 16.27 -11.56
N GLY A 215 11.20 16.88 -11.08
CA GLY A 215 11.17 18.27 -10.61
C GLY A 215 9.73 18.76 -10.38
N PRO A 216 9.56 19.86 -9.63
CA PRO A 216 8.24 20.40 -9.28
C PRO A 216 7.44 20.93 -10.50
N GLU A 217 8.09 21.13 -11.65
CA GLU A 217 7.46 21.50 -12.91
C GLU A 217 6.91 20.30 -13.71
N CYS A 218 7.21 19.07 -13.28
CA CYS A 218 6.80 17.88 -14.01
C CYS A 218 5.29 17.69 -13.95
N VAL A 219 4.72 17.41 -15.12
CA VAL A 219 3.33 17.00 -15.27
C VAL A 219 3.30 15.49 -15.42
N TYR A 220 2.36 14.85 -14.72
CA TYR A 220 2.15 13.41 -14.81
C TYR A 220 2.07 12.94 -16.27
N GLY A 221 2.91 11.97 -16.62
CA GLY A 221 3.15 11.51 -17.99
C GLY A 221 2.56 10.14 -18.32
N GLY A 222 1.78 9.53 -17.41
CA GLY A 222 1.19 8.21 -17.66
C GLY A 222 2.12 7.03 -17.35
N GLN A 223 3.15 7.21 -16.54
CA GLN A 223 4.17 6.19 -16.28
C GLN A 223 3.60 4.92 -15.60
N ASP A 224 2.52 5.04 -14.82
CA ASP A 224 1.83 3.91 -14.18
C ASP A 224 0.62 3.38 -14.97
N VAL A 225 0.36 3.89 -16.18
CA VAL A 225 -0.73 3.42 -17.05
C VAL A 225 -0.66 1.91 -17.31
N PRO A 226 0.51 1.29 -17.59
CA PRO A 226 0.58 -0.16 -17.74
C PRO A 226 0.11 -0.92 -16.49
N PHE A 227 0.48 -0.43 -15.29
CA PHE A 227 0.04 -1.03 -14.03
C PHE A 227 -1.47 -0.87 -13.83
N MET A 228 -2.03 0.32 -14.07
CA MET A 228 -3.47 0.55 -14.02
C MET A 228 -4.26 -0.37 -14.96
N ARG A 229 -3.77 -0.58 -16.20
CA ARG A 229 -4.39 -1.53 -17.16
C ARG A 229 -4.33 -2.97 -16.67
N ALA A 230 -3.22 -3.38 -16.09
CA ALA A 230 -3.08 -4.73 -15.53
C ALA A 230 -4.02 -4.96 -14.34
N LEU A 231 -4.17 -3.96 -13.46
CA LEU A 231 -5.14 -4.02 -12.36
C LEU A 231 -6.57 -4.12 -12.89
N ALA A 232 -6.98 -3.21 -13.77
CA ALA A 232 -8.35 -3.16 -14.31
C ALA A 232 -8.72 -4.40 -15.13
N SER A 233 -7.78 -5.01 -15.84
CA SER A 233 -8.05 -6.20 -16.66
C SER A 233 -7.98 -7.53 -15.89
N THR A 234 -7.51 -7.52 -14.64
CA THR A 234 -7.38 -8.75 -13.84
C THR A 234 -8.71 -9.15 -13.21
N LYS A 235 -9.39 -10.09 -13.87
CA LYS A 235 -10.64 -10.67 -13.37
C LYS A 235 -10.47 -11.27 -11.98
N GLY A 236 -11.33 -10.87 -11.06
CA GLY A 236 -11.33 -11.32 -9.67
C GLY A 236 -10.46 -10.48 -8.73
N LEU A 237 -9.73 -9.47 -9.23
CA LEU A 237 -9.11 -8.47 -8.36
C LEU A 237 -10.19 -7.55 -7.78
N MET A 238 -10.45 -7.69 -6.48
CA MET A 238 -11.56 -6.98 -5.83
C MET A 238 -11.17 -5.60 -5.32
N ALA A 239 -9.94 -5.45 -4.84
CA ALA A 239 -9.47 -4.19 -4.28
C ALA A 239 -7.94 -4.05 -4.35
N VAL A 240 -7.49 -2.81 -4.43
CA VAL A 240 -6.11 -2.37 -4.28
C VAL A 240 -6.04 -1.47 -3.05
N PHE A 241 -5.15 -1.79 -2.12
CA PHE A 241 -4.93 -1.02 -0.89
C PHE A 241 -3.62 -0.25 -0.97
N SER A 242 -3.73 1.06 -0.74
CA SER A 242 -2.65 2.04 -0.73
C SER A 242 -2.41 2.63 0.66
N GLY A 243 -1.22 3.18 0.85
CA GLY A 243 -0.85 4.03 1.97
C GLY A 243 -0.46 5.40 1.45
N HIS A 244 0.77 5.82 1.79
CA HIS A 244 1.45 7.03 1.32
C HIS A 244 0.86 8.32 1.85
N ASP A 245 -0.36 8.67 1.41
CA ASP A 245 -1.09 9.81 1.95
C ASP A 245 -1.74 9.43 3.30
N HIS A 246 -1.56 10.29 4.30
CA HIS A 246 -1.89 9.97 5.69
C HIS A 246 -3.31 10.40 6.10
N GLY A 247 -3.93 11.30 5.34
CA GLY A 247 -5.26 11.86 5.55
C GLY A 247 -6.34 11.21 4.68
N ASP A 248 -6.01 10.17 3.91
CA ASP A 248 -6.97 9.42 3.11
C ASP A 248 -7.25 8.04 3.73
N THR A 249 -8.54 7.71 3.87
CA THR A 249 -9.00 6.44 4.49
C THR A 249 -10.27 5.90 3.83
N TRP A 250 -10.64 6.42 2.66
CA TRP A 250 -11.80 5.97 1.91
C TRP A 250 -11.47 4.74 1.03
N CYS A 251 -12.53 4.13 0.51
CA CYS A 251 -12.46 3.25 -0.65
C CYS A 251 -13.33 3.85 -1.77
N CYS A 252 -13.01 3.62 -3.02
CA CYS A 252 -13.82 4.05 -4.16
C CYS A 252 -13.83 2.96 -5.23
N LYS A 253 -15.01 2.65 -5.77
CA LYS A 253 -15.14 1.71 -6.88
C LYS A 253 -14.74 2.42 -8.17
N TRP A 254 -13.68 1.93 -8.81
CA TRP A 254 -13.26 2.42 -10.13
C TRP A 254 -14.00 1.63 -11.20
N ASP A 255 -15.12 2.20 -11.65
CA ASP A 255 -16.00 1.63 -12.69
C ASP A 255 -16.19 2.66 -13.81
N GLY A 256 -15.64 2.37 -14.98
CA GLY A 256 -15.59 3.31 -16.10
C GLY A 256 -14.34 4.20 -16.13
N VAL A 257 -14.39 5.23 -16.98
CA VAL A 257 -13.28 6.16 -17.23
C VAL A 257 -13.33 7.32 -16.23
N LEU A 258 -12.21 7.56 -15.55
CA LEU A 258 -12.02 8.69 -14.63
C LEU A 258 -11.46 9.93 -15.37
N PRO A 259 -11.62 11.16 -14.82
CA PRO A 259 -11.15 12.37 -15.47
C PRO A 259 -9.65 12.34 -15.80
N GLY A 260 -9.29 12.80 -17.00
CA GLY A 260 -7.89 12.86 -17.42
C GLY A 260 -7.23 11.50 -17.67
N MET A 261 -8.00 10.41 -17.69
CA MET A 261 -7.49 9.05 -17.90
C MET A 261 -8.03 8.41 -19.17
N GLU A 262 -7.24 7.50 -19.74
CA GLU A 262 -7.66 6.62 -20.83
C GLU A 262 -8.04 5.21 -20.35
N VAL A 263 -7.57 4.83 -19.15
CA VAL A 263 -7.82 3.48 -18.61
C VAL A 263 -9.22 3.44 -18.01
N GLU A 264 -10.03 2.49 -18.47
CA GLU A 264 -11.35 2.18 -17.93
C GLU A 264 -11.23 1.17 -16.79
N GLY A 265 -11.88 1.44 -15.66
CA GLY A 265 -11.94 0.52 -14.53
C GLY A 265 -13.04 -0.54 -14.69
N ASP A 266 -12.77 -1.76 -14.24
CA ASP A 266 -13.70 -2.92 -14.27
C ASP A 266 -14.44 -3.13 -12.93
N GLY A 267 -14.50 -2.10 -12.08
CA GLY A 267 -15.13 -2.17 -10.76
C GLY A 267 -14.19 -2.56 -9.61
N VAL A 268 -12.87 -2.58 -9.83
CA VAL A 268 -11.88 -2.75 -8.75
C VAL A 268 -11.99 -1.59 -7.75
N ASN A 269 -11.88 -1.88 -6.45
CA ASN A 269 -11.95 -0.85 -5.41
C ASN A 269 -10.56 -0.31 -5.09
N LEU A 270 -10.38 1.01 -5.17
CA LEU A 270 -9.18 1.73 -4.74
C LEU A 270 -9.38 2.13 -3.28
N CYS A 271 -8.51 1.70 -2.38
CA CYS A 271 -8.70 1.85 -0.93
C CYS A 271 -7.45 2.37 -0.25
N PHE A 272 -7.62 3.18 0.80
CA PHE A 272 -6.51 3.66 1.63
C PHE A 272 -6.51 3.00 3.00
N GLY A 273 -5.32 2.77 3.55
CA GLY A 273 -5.11 2.36 4.94
C GLY A 273 -5.54 3.43 5.96
N GLN A 274 -5.22 3.18 7.23
CA GLN A 274 -5.26 4.23 8.26
C GLN A 274 -3.82 4.51 8.66
N HIS A 275 -3.48 5.78 8.84
CA HIS A 275 -2.19 6.15 9.41
C HIS A 275 -1.96 5.45 10.77
N SER A 276 -0.93 4.59 10.86
CA SER A 276 -0.69 3.73 12.03
C SER A 276 0.42 4.24 12.96
N GLY A 277 1.28 5.13 12.45
CA GLY A 277 2.49 5.60 13.12
C GLY A 277 2.32 6.96 13.82
N TYR A 278 3.42 7.40 14.44
CA TYR A 278 3.56 8.77 14.96
C TYR A 278 4.62 9.59 14.19
N GLY A 279 5.19 9.01 13.13
CA GLY A 279 6.02 9.71 12.16
C GLY A 279 5.19 10.11 10.93
N GLY A 280 5.73 10.95 10.06
CA GLY A 280 4.96 11.50 8.94
C GLY A 280 4.11 12.72 9.32
N TYR A 281 3.34 13.25 8.38
CA TYR A 281 2.44 14.39 8.63
C TYR A 281 1.08 13.94 9.17
N GLY A 282 0.38 14.87 9.80
CA GLY A 282 -0.98 14.65 10.30
C GLY A 282 -1.04 14.06 11.71
N ASN A 283 -2.23 14.18 12.30
CA ASN A 283 -2.49 13.73 13.67
C ASN A 283 -3.77 12.91 13.78
N TRP A 284 -4.30 12.38 12.67
CA TRP A 284 -5.51 11.57 12.68
C TRP A 284 -5.38 10.43 13.68
N VAL A 285 -6.49 10.01 14.29
CA VAL A 285 -6.49 8.89 15.24
C VAL A 285 -5.78 7.69 14.62
N ARG A 286 -4.77 7.15 15.29
CA ARG A 286 -3.96 6.09 14.68
C ARG A 286 -4.80 4.83 14.60
N GLY A 287 -4.53 4.00 13.61
CA GLY A 287 -5.28 2.76 13.47
C GLY A 287 -4.75 1.91 12.34
N SER A 288 -5.55 0.94 11.92
CA SER A 288 -5.29 0.23 10.67
C SER A 288 -6.59 -0.22 10.03
N ARG A 289 -6.56 -0.37 8.70
CA ARG A 289 -7.65 -0.98 7.96
C ARG A 289 -7.67 -2.49 8.21
N GLN A 290 -8.82 -2.98 8.63
CA GLN A 290 -9.11 -4.41 8.72
C GLN A 290 -9.74 -4.87 7.41
N VAL A 291 -9.35 -6.05 6.95
CA VAL A 291 -9.91 -6.69 5.76
C VAL A 291 -10.36 -8.10 6.14
N LEU A 292 -11.68 -8.30 6.15
CA LEU A 292 -12.29 -9.57 6.51
C LEU A 292 -12.76 -10.30 5.26
N VAL A 293 -12.08 -11.41 5.01
CA VAL A 293 -12.38 -12.32 3.92
C VAL A 293 -13.13 -13.54 4.47
N LYS A 294 -14.23 -13.92 3.81
CA LYS A 294 -14.97 -15.15 4.10
C LYS A 294 -15.08 -15.97 2.83
N GLU A 295 -14.83 -17.27 2.88
CA GLU A 295 -14.86 -18.15 1.70
C GLU A 295 -16.16 -18.05 0.90
N GLY A 296 -17.31 -18.00 1.60
CA GLY A 296 -18.61 -17.86 0.95
C GLY A 296 -18.82 -16.52 0.23
N LYS A 297 -18.09 -15.48 0.63
CA LYS A 297 -18.09 -14.14 0.01
C LYS A 297 -17.06 -14.02 -1.12
N LEU A 298 -15.91 -14.68 -0.99
CA LEU A 298 -14.90 -14.73 -2.06
C LEU A 298 -15.47 -15.27 -3.38
N ARG A 299 -16.33 -16.28 -3.32
CA ARG A 299 -17.00 -16.84 -4.51
C ARG A 299 -17.89 -15.83 -5.25
N LYS A 300 -18.26 -14.74 -4.59
CA LYS A 300 -19.06 -13.64 -5.13
C LYS A 300 -18.22 -12.39 -5.45
N GLY A 301 -16.91 -12.44 -5.23
CA GLY A 301 -16.04 -11.27 -5.37
C GLY A 301 -16.29 -10.21 -4.29
N GLU A 302 -16.70 -10.63 -3.08
CA GLU A 302 -17.06 -9.71 -1.99
C GLU A 302 -16.05 -9.77 -0.84
N VAL A 303 -15.71 -8.62 -0.27
CA VAL A 303 -14.88 -8.49 0.94
C VAL A 303 -15.45 -7.43 1.88
N GLU A 304 -15.31 -7.61 3.20
CA GLU A 304 -15.67 -6.59 4.20
C GLU A 304 -14.42 -5.85 4.66
N THR A 305 -14.51 -4.54 4.87
CA THR A 305 -13.38 -3.74 5.38
C THR A 305 -13.86 -2.58 6.26
N TRP A 306 -13.05 -2.19 7.24
CA TRP A 306 -13.29 -1.07 8.14
C TRP A 306 -11.96 -0.54 8.68
N ILE A 307 -11.98 0.61 9.34
CA ILE A 307 -10.85 1.10 10.13
C ILE A 307 -11.05 0.75 11.60
N ARG A 308 -10.03 0.16 12.21
CA ARG A 308 -9.89 0.00 13.66
C ARG A 308 -8.98 1.10 14.19
N LEU A 309 -9.52 1.97 15.02
CA LEU A 309 -8.77 3.05 15.66
C LEU A 309 -8.12 2.58 16.98
N GLU A 310 -7.04 3.23 17.38
CA GLU A 310 -6.34 3.00 18.65
C GLU A 310 -7.20 3.38 19.87
N SER A 311 -8.25 4.18 19.66
CA SER A 311 -9.30 4.44 20.67
C SER A 311 -10.16 3.21 20.97
N GLY A 312 -10.10 2.18 20.12
CA GLY A 312 -11.01 1.03 20.17
C GLY A 312 -12.29 1.21 19.34
N ASP A 313 -12.43 2.29 18.57
CA ASP A 313 -13.58 2.52 17.69
C ASP A 313 -13.47 1.77 16.35
N VAL A 314 -14.63 1.51 15.73
CA VAL A 314 -14.76 1.04 14.34
C VAL A 314 -15.40 2.14 13.52
N VAL A 315 -14.75 2.56 12.44
CA VAL A 315 -15.26 3.59 11.52
C VAL A 315 -15.12 3.12 10.07
N GLY A 316 -15.85 3.75 9.14
CA GLY A 316 -15.74 3.46 7.71
C GLY A 316 -16.03 2.01 7.31
N ARG A 317 -16.91 1.31 8.03
CA ARG A 317 -17.21 -0.10 7.76
C ARG A 317 -18.07 -0.25 6.50
N VAL A 318 -17.53 -0.95 5.51
CA VAL A 318 -18.18 -1.18 4.21
C VAL A 318 -18.04 -2.63 3.76
N GLY A 319 -18.96 -3.08 2.91
CA GLY A 319 -18.81 -4.29 2.12
C GLY A 319 -18.46 -3.89 0.69
N LEU A 320 -17.27 -4.26 0.20
CA LEU A 320 -16.87 -4.06 -1.18
C LEU A 320 -17.55 -5.15 -2.02
N ASN A 321 -18.76 -4.85 -2.48
CA ASN A 321 -19.64 -5.75 -3.22
C ASN A 321 -20.29 -5.01 -4.41
N ALA A 322 -21.27 -5.65 -5.05
CA ALA A 322 -21.99 -5.06 -6.18
C ALA A 322 -22.70 -3.73 -5.86
N THR A 323 -23.21 -3.54 -4.63
CA THR A 323 -23.96 -2.33 -4.22
C THR A 323 -23.06 -1.21 -3.68
N TYR A 324 -21.79 -1.49 -3.38
CA TYR A 324 -20.84 -0.48 -2.93
C TYR A 324 -20.72 0.70 -3.91
N GLY A 325 -20.71 1.92 -3.38
CA GLY A 325 -20.84 3.18 -4.13
C GLY A 325 -22.29 3.66 -4.30
N ALA A 326 -23.28 2.76 -4.19
CA ALA A 326 -24.71 3.09 -4.21
C ALA A 326 -25.42 2.83 -2.87
N ASP A 327 -24.74 2.21 -1.91
CA ASP A 327 -25.17 2.11 -0.51
C ASP A 327 -24.96 3.46 0.21
N VAL A 328 -25.59 3.64 1.38
CA VAL A 328 -25.44 4.84 2.23
C VAL A 328 -24.90 4.42 3.59
N TYR A 329 -23.86 5.11 4.04
CA TYR A 329 -23.13 4.84 5.28
C TYR A 329 -23.13 6.06 6.19
N ALA A 330 -22.79 5.83 7.46
CA ALA A 330 -22.40 6.93 8.35
C ALA A 330 -21.06 7.49 7.91
N GLU A 331 -20.93 8.81 7.97
CA GLU A 331 -19.66 9.50 7.69
C GLU A 331 -18.62 9.08 8.73
N THR A 332 -17.38 8.88 8.28
CA THR A 332 -16.26 8.59 9.17
C THR A 332 -15.90 9.85 9.95
N PRO A 333 -15.84 9.83 11.29
CA PRO A 333 -15.37 10.96 12.06
C PRO A 333 -13.92 11.30 11.72
N ASP A 334 -13.69 12.51 11.25
CA ASP A 334 -12.35 13.06 11.10
C ASP A 334 -11.89 13.64 12.45
N THR A 335 -11.13 12.83 13.17
CA THR A 335 -10.69 13.13 14.53
C THR A 335 -9.20 12.88 14.69
N MET A 336 -8.59 13.67 15.57
CA MET A 336 -7.15 13.69 15.78
C MET A 336 -6.79 13.14 17.17
N THR A 337 -5.64 12.48 17.26
CA THR A 337 -4.98 12.13 18.52
C THR A 337 -3.61 12.78 18.57
N HIS A 338 -3.00 12.87 19.74
CA HIS A 338 -1.63 13.35 19.88
C HIS A 338 -0.87 12.36 20.75
N CYS A 339 0.39 12.08 20.39
CA CYS A 339 1.24 11.29 21.24
C CYS A 339 1.62 12.12 22.48
N PRO A 340 1.17 11.73 23.68
CA PRO A 340 1.37 12.54 24.89
C PRO A 340 2.85 12.66 25.28
N THR A 341 3.69 11.75 24.80
CA THR A 341 5.13 11.71 25.07
C THR A 341 5.98 12.16 23.89
N CYS A 342 5.40 12.38 22.71
CA CYS A 342 6.17 12.78 21.54
C CYS A 342 6.36 14.29 21.57
N ASN A 343 7.61 14.72 21.54
CA ASN A 343 7.93 16.12 21.36
C ASN A 343 8.16 16.40 19.87
N TYR A 344 7.10 16.82 19.17
CA TYR A 344 7.16 17.16 17.74
C TYR A 344 8.07 18.36 17.43
N SER A 345 8.55 19.11 18.43
CA SER A 345 9.54 20.17 18.25
C SER A 345 10.99 19.66 18.25
N VAL A 346 11.22 18.40 18.64
CA VAL A 346 12.53 17.77 18.59
C VAL A 346 12.67 17.07 17.24
N VAL A 347 13.20 17.79 16.26
CA VAL A 347 13.73 17.17 15.04
C VAL A 347 15.05 16.53 15.43
N SER A 348 15.13 15.19 15.44
CA SER A 348 16.43 14.53 15.59
C SER A 348 17.32 14.98 14.44
N ASN A 349 18.50 15.52 14.74
CA ASN A 349 19.45 15.95 13.71
C ASN A 349 19.59 14.85 12.64
N MET A 350 19.49 15.26 11.37
CA MET A 350 19.78 14.34 10.29
C MET A 350 21.23 13.85 10.44
N PRO A 351 21.49 12.55 10.21
CA PRO A 351 22.85 12.04 10.18
C PRO A 351 23.72 12.83 9.19
N GLY A 352 24.74 13.52 9.69
CA GLY A 352 25.66 14.31 8.86
C GLY A 352 25.31 15.79 8.70
N THR A 353 24.27 16.29 9.38
CA THR A 353 24.07 17.74 9.56
C THR A 353 24.61 18.14 10.93
N THR A 354 25.77 18.78 10.96
CA THR A 354 26.31 19.47 12.16
C THR A 354 25.57 20.75 12.45
#